data_AF-A0ABD3RYZ6-F1
#
_entry.id   AF-A0ABD3RYZ6-F1
#
_cell.length_a   1.000
_cell.length_b   1.000
_cell.length_c   1.000
_cell.angle_alpha   90.00
_cell.angle_beta   90.00
_cell.angle_gamma   90.00
#
_symmetry.space_group_name_H-M   'P 1'
#
loop_
_entity.id
_entity.type
_entity.pdbx_description
1 polymer ?
#
loop_
_entity_poly.entity_id
_entity_poly.type
_entity_poly.pdbx_seq_one_letter_code
_entity_poly.pdbx_strand_id
1 'polypeptide(L)'
;MKGMLRQSPSIVLALNAVVVVVIVITATIAVDAAFATPSLIGGMTSPIRGGRGTTTTTTIDRGRKLSSPHPPLPPPTMTSAKRNREGRRGGGGGGMGRRSSTRAVGPTDPDGIRGFGRRPSSYAATSSFPPPPPPPPPLPSAPCPSVTTCSPPPPTAYSDLVSWIRQRPNAYVSSKFVVRRSYAGYGMGGYVVDSPLIEDELILRLPRRGICISQNDAIDDVRCGDAFRDAIYDARSSGYGMMLIAGWIALERAISLVVSEGRRRGRRRHPLASSSSSCTDTTTSSTTTTTTKGKGGEKVVEGGGGGGGMGDVTVDDDGDFGGSSRMPYLRSLPWHRRDGMSGQDHVLYWSDEEVRSLLEGSRAYDDAMMIRRTVDDAILLLRDILMPIVRNVDDSVGASSGDGSDRDDTGDDDDDDDDDDDDNDGDADDDSSLETILNGAIRGAYVIALTRSFAEEVEYENADGTTIVEVENVLLPLIDILQHSNDPNTILESYDDCVLLRARRDVGVGEELFHRYQEENDDVIPPHKFFTRYGFIPGVKEPIDELLKGAL
;
A
#
# COMPACT_ATOMS: atom_id res chain seq x y z
N MET A 1 59.38 7.17 32.02
CA MET A 1 59.16 6.93 30.58
C MET A 1 57.69 6.61 30.30
N LYS A 2 56.79 7.57 30.46
CA LYS A 2 55.41 7.53 29.94
C LYS A 2 55.14 8.91 29.36
N GLY A 3 55.63 9.09 28.13
CA GLY A 3 55.42 10.28 27.32
C GLY A 3 54.09 10.17 26.59
N MET A 4 53.34 11.25 26.66
CA MET A 4 52.02 11.48 26.08
C MET A 4 51.98 11.24 24.56
N LEU A 5 50.98 10.48 24.11
CA LEU A 5 50.39 10.62 22.78
C LEU A 5 48.89 10.84 22.98
N ARG A 6 48.50 12.09 23.25
CA ARG A 6 47.12 12.52 23.02
C ARG A 6 47.00 12.69 21.51
N GLN A 7 46.42 11.71 20.83
CA GLN A 7 46.09 11.87 19.41
C GLN A 7 45.07 13.01 19.30
N SER A 8 45.34 13.94 18.38
CA SER A 8 44.43 15.06 18.15
C SER A 8 43.07 14.54 17.68
N PRO A 9 41.96 15.17 18.08
CA PRO A 9 40.62 14.80 17.61
C PRO A 9 40.52 14.74 16.07
N SER A 10 41.34 15.54 15.39
CA SER A 10 41.46 15.56 13.92
C SER A 10 42.02 14.27 13.34
N ILE A 11 42.93 13.57 14.04
CA ILE A 11 43.50 12.29 13.60
C ILE A 11 42.46 11.17 13.76
N VAL A 12 41.68 11.18 14.85
CA VAL A 12 40.60 10.21 15.05
C VAL A 12 39.50 10.38 14.00
N LEU A 13 39.14 11.62 13.67
CA LEU A 13 38.19 11.93 12.60
C LEU A 13 38.71 11.51 11.22
N ALA A 14 40.00 11.72 10.94
CA ALA A 14 40.62 11.30 9.69
C ALA A 14 40.67 9.77 9.57
N LEU A 15 41.01 9.05 10.65
CA LEU A 15 41.01 7.59 10.67
C LEU A 15 39.61 7.00 10.49
N ASN A 16 38.59 7.57 11.15
CA ASN A 16 37.20 7.15 10.96
C ASN A 16 36.72 7.40 9.52
N ALA A 17 37.10 8.53 8.91
CA ALA A 17 36.77 8.81 7.51
C ALA A 17 37.45 7.81 6.56
N VAL A 18 38.70 7.44 6.80
CA VAL A 18 39.41 6.42 6.00
C VAL A 18 38.79 5.04 6.17
N VAL A 19 38.38 4.65 7.38
CA VAL A 19 37.70 3.36 7.63
C VAL A 19 36.35 3.31 6.89
N VAL A 20 35.56 4.39 6.91
CA VAL A 20 34.29 4.46 6.17
C VAL A 20 34.52 4.36 4.66
N VAL A 21 35.53 5.06 4.13
CA VAL A 21 35.88 4.98 2.69
C VAL A 21 36.34 3.57 2.30
N VAL A 22 37.14 2.90 3.14
CA VAL A 22 37.59 1.52 2.88
C VAL A 22 36.42 0.54 2.93
N ILE A 23 35.48 0.69 3.88
CA ILE A 23 34.27 -0.14 3.95
C ILE A 23 33.40 0.06 2.70
N VAL A 24 33.19 1.30 2.27
CA VAL A 24 32.41 1.62 1.06
C VAL A 24 33.07 1.07 -0.20
N ILE A 25 34.39 1.20 -0.36
CA ILE A 25 35.11 0.65 -1.51
C ILE A 25 35.07 -0.89 -1.50
N THR A 26 35.24 -1.52 -0.35
CA THR A 26 35.23 -2.99 -0.24
C THR A 26 33.83 -3.57 -0.51
N ALA A 27 32.78 -2.90 -0.05
CA ALA A 27 31.40 -3.26 -0.37
C ALA A 27 31.08 -3.10 -1.86
N THR A 28 31.60 -2.05 -2.51
CA THR A 28 31.42 -1.82 -3.95
C THR A 28 32.10 -2.90 -4.79
N ILE A 29 33.33 -3.29 -4.43
CA ILE A 29 34.07 -4.36 -5.12
C ILE A 29 33.39 -5.73 -4.94
N ALA A 30 32.78 -5.99 -3.77
CA ALA A 30 32.06 -7.23 -3.51
C ALA A 30 30.76 -7.35 -4.34
N VAL A 31 30.06 -6.24 -4.59
CA VAL A 31 28.86 -6.19 -5.43
C VAL A 31 29.22 -6.39 -6.91
N ASP A 32 30.24 -5.71 -7.42
CA ASP A 32 30.70 -5.90 -8.80
C ASP A 32 31.23 -7.33 -9.05
N ALA A 33 31.87 -7.95 -8.05
CA ALA A 33 32.31 -9.35 -8.14
C ALA A 33 31.16 -10.36 -8.13
N ALA A 34 30.01 -10.03 -7.51
CA ALA A 34 28.82 -10.89 -7.48
C ALA A 34 28.05 -10.88 -8.82
N PHE A 35 28.15 -9.80 -9.60
CA PHE A 35 27.51 -9.69 -10.93
C PHE A 35 28.42 -10.06 -12.10
N ALA A 36 29.74 -10.22 -11.88
CA ALA A 36 30.70 -10.48 -12.95
C ALA A 36 31.02 -11.96 -13.21
N THR A 37 30.34 -12.94 -12.60
CA THR A 37 30.51 -14.37 -12.97
C THR A 37 29.65 -14.74 -14.16
N PRO A 38 30.23 -15.03 -15.35
CA PRO A 38 29.48 -15.62 -16.44
C PRO A 38 29.33 -17.13 -16.17
N SER A 39 28.09 -17.61 -16.14
CA SER A 39 27.77 -19.04 -16.18
C SER A 39 28.31 -19.65 -17.48
N LEU A 40 29.50 -20.22 -17.42
CA LEU A 40 30.09 -21.07 -18.45
C LEU A 40 29.49 -22.48 -18.33
N ILE A 41 28.40 -22.75 -19.06
CA ILE A 41 27.98 -24.13 -19.36
C ILE A 41 27.67 -24.25 -20.86
N GLY A 42 28.70 -24.66 -21.61
CA GLY A 42 28.64 -25.80 -22.53
C GLY A 42 27.72 -25.73 -23.74
N GLY A 43 28.19 -25.09 -24.81
CA GLY A 43 27.77 -25.46 -26.16
C GLY A 43 28.39 -26.80 -26.58
N MET A 44 27.59 -27.75 -27.04
CA MET A 44 28.05 -28.90 -27.83
C MET A 44 27.41 -28.86 -29.21
N THR A 45 28.30 -28.80 -30.19
CA THR A 45 28.10 -28.83 -31.64
C THR A 45 27.40 -30.11 -32.11
N SER A 46 26.43 -29.95 -33.02
CA SER A 46 25.91 -31.04 -33.85
C SER A 46 26.96 -31.55 -34.85
N PRO A 47 26.87 -32.82 -35.25
CA PRO A 47 27.21 -33.18 -36.62
C PRO A 47 26.06 -33.89 -37.36
N ILE A 48 26.07 -33.67 -38.67
CA ILE A 48 25.18 -34.19 -39.70
C ILE A 48 25.46 -35.68 -39.98
N ARG A 49 24.43 -36.53 -39.89
CA ARG A 49 24.15 -37.79 -40.66
C ARG A 49 22.97 -38.48 -39.97
N GLY A 50 21.82 -38.74 -40.58
CA GLY A 50 21.60 -39.56 -41.78
C GLY A 50 21.33 -41.02 -41.36
N GLY A 51 20.07 -41.45 -41.29
CA GLY A 51 19.75 -42.87 -41.09
C GLY A 51 18.36 -43.16 -40.52
N ARG A 52 17.57 -43.91 -41.30
CA ARG A 52 16.28 -44.54 -40.97
C ARG A 52 16.30 -45.36 -39.67
N GLY A 53 15.14 -45.43 -39.02
CA GLY A 53 14.57 -46.71 -38.63
C GLY A 53 14.22 -46.90 -37.15
N THR A 54 13.01 -47.40 -36.97
CA THR A 54 12.49 -48.26 -35.88
C THR A 54 12.15 -47.65 -34.52
N THR A 55 10.83 -47.65 -34.31
CA THR A 55 10.06 -47.66 -33.07
C THR A 55 10.60 -48.66 -32.04
N THR A 56 10.75 -48.23 -30.78
CA THR A 56 10.76 -49.15 -29.62
C THR A 56 10.15 -48.46 -28.41
N THR A 57 8.97 -48.94 -28.03
CA THR A 57 8.27 -48.68 -26.77
C THR A 57 9.12 -49.17 -25.60
N THR A 58 9.37 -48.33 -24.60
CA THR A 58 9.97 -48.77 -23.33
C THR A 58 9.15 -48.26 -22.15
N THR A 59 8.50 -49.20 -21.48
CA THR A 59 7.82 -49.11 -20.20
C THR A 59 8.80 -48.70 -19.10
N ILE A 60 8.50 -47.64 -18.34
CA ILE A 60 9.28 -47.25 -17.16
C ILE A 60 8.63 -47.86 -15.92
N ASP A 61 9.36 -48.79 -15.33
CA ASP A 61 9.08 -49.51 -14.09
C ASP A 61 9.42 -48.66 -12.86
N ARG A 62 8.56 -48.72 -11.84
CA ARG A 62 8.65 -47.95 -10.58
C ARG A 62 9.62 -48.64 -9.61
N GLY A 63 10.83 -48.11 -9.50
CA GLY A 63 11.81 -48.54 -8.50
C GLY A 63 11.89 -47.63 -7.27
N ARG A 64 11.37 -48.12 -6.13
CA ARG A 64 11.70 -47.69 -4.75
C ARG A 64 13.23 -47.60 -4.52
N LYS A 65 13.69 -46.63 -3.73
CA LYS A 65 14.73 -46.74 -2.66
C LYS A 65 14.86 -45.40 -1.93
N LEU A 66 14.50 -45.36 -0.64
CA LEU A 66 15.36 -45.48 0.56
C LEU A 66 15.77 -44.11 1.14
N SER A 67 15.06 -43.75 2.20
CA SER A 67 15.34 -42.68 3.14
C SER A 67 16.63 -42.96 3.94
N SER A 68 17.40 -41.91 4.19
CA SER A 68 18.48 -41.88 5.18
C SER A 68 18.09 -40.94 6.33
N PRO A 69 18.35 -41.28 7.61
CA PRO A 69 17.89 -40.49 8.74
C PRO A 69 18.91 -39.41 9.12
N HIS A 70 18.44 -38.16 9.25
CA HIS A 70 19.16 -37.11 9.95
C HIS A 70 18.93 -37.23 11.48
N PRO A 71 19.94 -36.95 12.32
CA PRO A 71 19.77 -36.93 13.77
C PRO A 71 18.97 -35.70 14.24
N PRO A 72 18.14 -35.81 15.28
CA PRO A 72 17.35 -34.69 15.78
C PRO A 72 18.23 -33.69 16.54
N LEU A 73 18.01 -32.40 16.27
CA LEU A 73 18.56 -31.30 17.05
C LEU A 73 17.91 -31.26 18.44
N PRO A 74 18.64 -30.86 19.49
CA PRO A 74 18.08 -30.75 20.84
C PRO A 74 17.09 -29.57 20.94
N PRO A 75 16.02 -29.71 21.75
CA PRO A 75 15.06 -28.64 21.95
C PRO A 75 15.66 -27.48 22.76
N PRO A 76 15.23 -26.23 22.52
CA PRO A 76 15.68 -25.08 23.30
C PRO A 76 15.17 -25.18 24.75
N THR A 77 16.09 -25.05 25.69
CA THR A 77 15.81 -24.91 27.12
C THR A 77 15.02 -23.63 27.39
N MET A 78 13.75 -23.75 27.73
CA MET A 78 12.97 -22.67 28.33
C MET A 78 13.36 -22.51 29.80
N THR A 79 14.08 -21.44 30.12
CA THR A 79 14.26 -21.00 31.50
C THR A 79 13.02 -20.24 31.97
N SER A 80 12.23 -20.90 32.81
CA SER A 80 11.09 -20.33 33.52
C SER A 80 11.53 -19.22 34.49
N ALA A 81 11.30 -17.96 34.14
CA ALA A 81 11.46 -16.84 35.06
C ALA A 81 10.21 -16.71 35.95
N LYS A 82 10.42 -17.05 37.23
CA LYS A 82 9.48 -16.91 38.36
C LYS A 82 9.05 -15.44 38.51
N ARG A 83 7.75 -15.15 38.37
CA ARG A 83 7.14 -13.89 38.82
C ARG A 83 7.20 -13.81 40.35
N ASN A 84 7.96 -12.86 40.89
CA ASN A 84 7.80 -12.40 42.27
C ASN A 84 7.00 -11.10 42.26
N ARG A 85 5.86 -11.13 42.95
CA ARG A 85 4.96 -10.01 43.21
C ARG A 85 5.11 -9.67 44.69
N GLU A 86 5.67 -8.50 44.99
CA GLU A 86 5.28 -7.60 46.11
C GLU A 86 6.34 -6.54 46.39
N GLY A 87 5.88 -5.29 46.56
CA GLY A 87 6.53 -4.37 47.50
C GLY A 87 6.84 -2.95 47.01
N ARG A 88 5.99 -2.01 47.43
CA ARG A 88 6.28 -0.64 47.89
C ARG A 88 6.42 0.54 46.89
N ARG A 89 5.45 1.45 47.04
CA ARG A 89 5.55 2.88 47.40
C ARG A 89 6.64 3.73 46.73
N GLY A 90 6.15 4.73 45.98
CA GLY A 90 6.47 6.14 46.25
C GLY A 90 7.44 6.81 45.27
N GLY A 91 7.10 8.03 44.88
CA GLY A 91 8.05 9.00 44.31
C GLY A 91 7.58 9.56 42.98
N GLY A 92 7.12 10.82 43.00
CA GLY A 92 6.91 11.60 41.81
C GLY A 92 8.22 11.96 41.10
N GLY A 93 8.09 12.36 39.84
CA GLY A 93 9.18 12.90 39.05
C GLY A 93 8.69 13.18 37.63
N GLY A 94 8.62 14.46 37.27
CA GLY A 94 8.17 14.90 35.96
C GLY A 94 9.04 14.35 34.83
N GLY A 95 8.39 13.83 33.80
CA GLY A 95 9.02 13.45 32.55
C GLY A 95 8.98 14.63 31.58
N MET A 96 10.13 15.24 31.33
CA MET A 96 10.38 16.04 30.14
C MET A 96 10.19 15.13 28.91
N GLY A 97 9.23 15.46 28.04
CA GLY A 97 9.08 14.81 26.75
C GLY A 97 10.35 14.99 25.93
N ARG A 98 11.02 13.87 25.61
CA ARG A 98 12.04 13.85 24.57
C ARG A 98 11.33 14.13 23.24
N ARG A 99 11.79 15.16 22.54
CA ARG A 99 11.42 15.39 21.13
C ARG A 99 12.29 14.44 20.30
N SER A 100 11.72 13.33 19.81
CA SER A 100 12.19 12.70 18.59
C SER A 100 11.83 13.66 17.45
N SER A 101 12.80 14.10 16.65
CA SER A 101 12.52 14.82 15.41
C SER A 101 12.62 13.83 14.26
N THR A 102 11.59 13.01 14.08
CA THR A 102 11.44 12.21 12.85
C THR A 102 11.03 13.16 11.74
N ARG A 103 11.84 13.23 10.69
CA ARG A 103 11.53 14.04 9.51
C ARG A 103 10.77 13.15 8.55
N ALA A 104 9.47 13.39 8.38
CA ALA A 104 8.78 12.88 7.19
C ALA A 104 9.40 13.58 5.97
N VAL A 105 10.16 12.83 5.20
CA VAL A 105 10.70 13.26 3.90
C VAL A 105 9.80 12.57 2.91
N GLY A 106 9.10 13.28 2.02
CA GLY A 106 8.16 12.56 1.17
C GLY A 106 8.85 11.52 0.27
N PRO A 107 8.07 10.68 -0.44
CA PRO A 107 8.43 9.36 -0.98
C PRO A 107 9.91 9.21 -1.39
N THR A 108 10.64 8.15 -1.05
CA THR A 108 12.06 8.02 -1.41
C THR A 108 12.28 7.09 -2.61
N ASP A 109 13.20 7.44 -3.50
CA ASP A 109 13.77 6.55 -4.52
C ASP A 109 14.47 5.36 -3.83
N PRO A 110 14.05 4.09 -4.03
CA PRO A 110 14.78 2.94 -3.50
C PRO A 110 16.25 2.89 -3.99
N ASP A 111 16.59 3.58 -5.08
CA ASP A 111 17.95 3.68 -5.61
C ASP A 111 18.75 4.90 -5.08
N GLY A 112 18.12 5.75 -4.25
CA GLY A 112 18.60 7.10 -3.94
C GLY A 112 19.61 7.27 -2.80
N ILE A 113 20.11 6.20 -2.15
CA ILE A 113 21.10 6.35 -1.06
C ILE A 113 22.51 6.61 -1.63
N ARG A 114 22.71 7.73 -2.35
CA ARG A 114 24.04 8.25 -2.70
C ARG A 114 24.04 9.77 -2.80
N GLY A 115 24.54 10.45 -1.75
CA GLY A 115 25.18 11.76 -1.91
C GLY A 115 24.88 12.84 -0.86
N PHE A 116 25.45 12.74 0.34
CA PHE A 116 25.55 13.91 1.23
C PHE A 116 26.79 14.75 0.88
N GLY A 117 26.62 15.74 0.00
CA GLY A 117 27.61 16.77 -0.31
C GLY A 117 27.65 17.87 0.76
N ARG A 118 28.83 18.12 1.35
CA ARG A 118 29.07 19.23 2.29
C ARG A 118 28.98 20.59 1.58
N ARG A 119 28.22 21.53 2.15
CA ARG A 119 28.25 22.96 1.79
C ARG A 119 29.60 23.59 2.18
N PRO A 120 30.27 24.35 1.30
CA PRO A 120 31.35 25.24 1.72
C PRO A 120 30.85 26.64 2.09
N SER A 121 31.58 27.19 3.05
CA SER A 121 31.43 28.49 3.71
C SER A 121 31.55 29.68 2.75
N SER A 122 30.76 30.70 3.07
CA SER A 122 30.68 32.08 2.55
C SER A 122 31.99 32.71 2.01
N TYR A 123 31.89 33.25 0.79
CA TYR A 123 32.63 34.44 0.35
C TYR A 123 31.63 35.54 -0.01
N ALA A 124 31.78 36.71 0.61
CA ALA A 124 31.02 37.91 0.33
C ALA A 124 31.54 38.57 -0.96
N ALA A 125 30.69 38.62 -1.98
CA ALA A 125 30.88 39.49 -3.14
C ALA A 125 29.72 40.50 -3.17
N THR A 126 30.04 41.76 -2.94
CA THR A 126 29.13 42.90 -3.12
C THR A 126 28.86 43.09 -4.61
N SER A 127 27.77 42.52 -5.09
CA SER A 127 27.21 42.78 -6.42
C SER A 127 26.01 43.70 -6.27
N SER A 128 26.16 44.96 -6.67
CA SER A 128 25.08 45.94 -6.75
C SER A 128 24.18 45.62 -7.95
N PHE A 129 23.19 44.75 -7.76
CA PHE A 129 22.04 44.67 -8.65
C PHE A 129 20.92 45.59 -8.14
N PRO A 130 20.23 46.33 -9.03
CA PRO A 130 19.02 47.05 -8.64
C PRO A 130 17.97 46.05 -8.14
N PRO A 131 17.13 46.45 -7.16
CA PRO A 131 16.07 45.59 -6.67
C PRO A 131 15.14 45.18 -7.82
N PRO A 132 14.64 43.93 -7.85
CA PRO A 132 13.68 43.51 -8.85
C PRO A 132 12.43 44.39 -8.78
N PRO A 133 11.77 44.66 -9.92
CA PRO A 133 10.53 45.41 -9.92
C PRO A 133 9.48 44.71 -9.05
N PRO A 134 8.57 45.48 -8.41
CA PRO A 134 7.49 44.90 -7.62
C PRO A 134 6.64 43.97 -8.51
N PRO A 135 6.15 42.84 -7.96
CA PRO A 135 5.32 41.91 -8.70
C PRO A 135 4.06 42.63 -9.20
N PRO A 136 3.57 42.29 -10.41
CA PRO A 136 2.33 42.86 -10.92
C PRO A 136 1.17 42.52 -9.96
N PRO A 137 0.17 43.41 -9.84
CA PRO A 137 -1.02 43.12 -9.04
C PRO A 137 -1.70 41.84 -9.55
N PRO A 138 -2.28 41.03 -8.64
CA PRO A 138 -2.98 39.81 -9.03
C PRO A 138 -4.06 40.14 -10.05
N LEU A 139 -4.01 39.47 -11.21
CA LEU A 139 -5.03 39.60 -12.23
C LEU A 139 -6.38 39.17 -11.63
N PRO A 140 -7.49 39.88 -11.93
CA PRO A 140 -8.81 39.44 -11.52
C PRO A 140 -9.04 38.02 -12.04
N SER A 141 -9.39 37.12 -11.13
CA SER A 141 -9.62 35.70 -11.39
C SER A 141 -10.52 35.55 -12.61
N ALA A 142 -9.96 35.04 -13.71
CA ALA A 142 -10.75 34.77 -14.90
C ALA A 142 -11.86 33.78 -14.53
N PRO A 143 -13.10 33.99 -15.01
CA PRO A 143 -14.18 33.03 -14.78
C PRO A 143 -13.76 31.67 -15.33
N CYS A 144 -13.74 30.66 -14.45
CA CYS A 144 -13.36 29.30 -14.81
C CYS A 144 -14.16 28.84 -16.04
N PRO A 145 -13.52 28.30 -17.09
CA PRO A 145 -14.23 27.76 -18.24
C PRO A 145 -15.17 26.64 -17.76
N SER A 146 -16.41 26.67 -18.25
CA SER A 146 -17.44 25.67 -17.98
C SER A 146 -16.97 24.29 -18.42
N VAL A 147 -16.45 23.53 -17.45
CA VAL A 147 -15.96 22.16 -17.61
C VAL A 147 -17.09 21.25 -18.08
N THR A 148 -16.89 20.62 -19.23
CA THR A 148 -17.73 19.58 -19.81
C THR A 148 -17.92 18.44 -18.80
N THR A 149 -19.17 18.07 -18.57
CA THR A 149 -19.65 17.14 -17.55
C THR A 149 -19.21 15.70 -17.84
N CYS A 150 -17.99 15.32 -17.45
CA CYS A 150 -17.74 13.93 -17.05
C CYS A 150 -18.52 13.70 -15.75
N SER A 151 -19.32 12.63 -15.68
CA SER A 151 -20.08 12.31 -14.46
C SER A 151 -19.09 12.11 -13.31
N PRO A 152 -19.19 12.86 -12.19
CA PRO A 152 -18.26 12.73 -11.08
C PRO A 152 -18.32 11.32 -10.51
N PRO A 153 -17.19 10.78 -9.98
CA PRO A 153 -17.27 9.61 -9.10
C PRO A 153 -18.30 9.95 -8.03
N PRO A 154 -19.15 8.99 -7.62
CA PRO A 154 -20.19 9.30 -6.65
C PRO A 154 -19.50 9.96 -5.45
N PRO A 155 -19.94 11.16 -5.02
CA PRO A 155 -19.32 11.93 -3.96
C PRO A 155 -19.23 11.20 -2.60
N THR A 156 -19.58 9.92 -2.55
CA THR A 156 -19.68 9.05 -1.38
C THR A 156 -18.33 8.52 -0.91
N ALA A 157 -17.42 8.07 -1.77
CA ALA A 157 -16.21 7.36 -1.30
C ALA A 157 -15.31 8.23 -0.40
N TYR A 158 -15.07 9.49 -0.79
CA TYR A 158 -14.28 10.42 0.01
C TYR A 158 -15.06 11.00 1.19
N SER A 159 -16.39 11.16 1.09
CA SER A 159 -17.20 11.54 2.26
C SER A 159 -17.23 10.43 3.30
N ASP A 160 -17.27 9.17 2.86
CA ASP A 160 -17.19 7.99 3.71
C ASP A 160 -15.82 7.90 4.38
N LEU A 161 -14.73 8.14 3.64
CA LEU A 161 -13.38 8.23 4.18
C LEU A 161 -13.25 9.32 5.26
N VAL A 162 -13.70 10.55 4.97
CA VAL A 162 -13.67 11.66 5.94
C VAL A 162 -14.51 11.33 7.18
N SER A 163 -15.70 10.77 6.98
CA SER A 163 -16.60 10.38 8.08
C SER A 163 -15.98 9.28 8.93
N TRP A 164 -15.36 8.30 8.30
CA TRP A 164 -14.65 7.20 8.95
C TRP A 164 -13.47 7.70 9.79
N ILE A 165 -12.63 8.61 9.26
CA ILE A 165 -11.51 9.19 10.02
C ILE A 165 -12.03 9.97 11.22
N ARG A 166 -13.09 10.79 11.06
CA ARG A 166 -13.67 11.57 12.16
C ARG A 166 -14.22 10.71 13.30
N GLN A 167 -14.58 9.46 13.03
CA GLN A 167 -15.04 8.51 14.05
C GLN A 167 -13.89 7.83 14.81
N ARG A 168 -12.63 7.98 14.37
CA ARG A 168 -11.49 7.34 15.02
C ARG A 168 -11.03 8.13 16.25
N PRO A 169 -10.74 7.45 17.37
CA PRO A 169 -10.15 8.10 18.53
C PRO A 169 -8.88 8.85 18.14
N ASN A 170 -8.67 10.03 18.71
CA ASN A 170 -7.46 10.83 18.49
C ASN A 170 -7.26 11.36 17.05
N ALA A 171 -8.15 11.05 16.11
CA ALA A 171 -8.13 11.65 14.79
C ALA A 171 -8.78 13.04 14.79
N TYR A 172 -8.32 13.90 13.88
CA TYR A 172 -8.92 15.20 13.64
C TYR A 172 -8.92 15.49 12.15
N VAL A 173 -10.06 15.99 11.65
CA VAL A 173 -10.22 16.54 10.31
C VAL A 173 -10.93 17.87 10.46
N SER A 174 -10.25 18.97 10.11
CA SER A 174 -10.80 20.31 10.16
C SER A 174 -12.17 20.38 9.47
N SER A 175 -13.11 21.12 10.05
CA SER A 175 -14.39 21.41 9.39
C SER A 175 -14.21 22.25 8.13
N LYS A 176 -13.07 22.95 8.00
CA LYS A 176 -12.70 23.76 6.84
C LYS A 176 -12.11 22.92 5.70
N PHE A 177 -11.94 21.61 5.87
CA PHE A 177 -11.36 20.73 4.86
C PHE A 177 -12.44 19.97 4.09
N VAL A 178 -12.37 19.97 2.76
CA VAL A 178 -13.19 19.13 1.88
C VAL A 178 -12.35 18.53 0.76
N VAL A 179 -12.73 17.34 0.30
CA VAL A 179 -12.14 16.71 -0.89
C VAL A 179 -12.97 17.04 -2.11
N ARG A 180 -12.36 17.57 -3.17
CA ARG A 180 -13.00 17.92 -4.45
C ARG A 180 -12.07 17.58 -5.61
N ARG A 181 -12.55 17.69 -6.85
CA ARG A 181 -11.70 17.55 -8.03
C ARG A 181 -10.63 18.64 -8.04
N SER A 182 -9.37 18.26 -8.26
CA SER A 182 -8.26 19.20 -8.35
C SER A 182 -8.37 20.08 -9.61
N TYR A 183 -7.94 21.35 -9.53
CA TYR A 183 -7.75 22.22 -10.69
C TYR A 183 -6.29 22.24 -11.19
N ALA A 184 -5.37 21.80 -10.34
CA ALA A 184 -3.93 21.85 -10.57
C ALA A 184 -3.39 20.54 -11.14
N GLY A 185 -3.96 19.41 -10.72
CA GLY A 185 -3.55 18.08 -11.17
C GLY A 185 -4.72 17.22 -11.63
N TYR A 186 -4.40 15.99 -12.00
CA TYR A 186 -5.38 14.95 -12.27
C TYR A 186 -5.94 14.39 -10.95
N GLY A 187 -7.26 14.13 -10.93
CA GLY A 187 -7.91 13.50 -9.78
C GLY A 187 -8.50 14.47 -8.77
N MET A 188 -8.32 14.12 -7.50
CA MET A 188 -8.91 14.78 -6.35
C MET A 188 -7.85 15.58 -5.59
N GLY A 189 -8.27 16.60 -4.85
CA GLY A 189 -7.44 17.44 -4.01
C GLY A 189 -8.19 17.90 -2.76
N GLY A 190 -7.45 18.41 -1.77
CA GLY A 190 -8.02 19.01 -0.57
C GLY A 190 -8.28 20.50 -0.75
N TYR A 191 -9.39 21.03 -0.24
CA TYR A 191 -9.77 22.42 -0.39
C TYR A 191 -10.22 23.03 0.94
N VAL A 192 -10.00 24.34 1.07
CA VAL A 192 -10.50 25.14 2.18
C VAL A 192 -11.94 25.58 1.92
N VAL A 193 -12.82 25.37 2.88
CA VAL A 193 -14.24 25.77 2.84
C VAL A 193 -14.65 26.55 4.08
N ASP A 194 -15.75 27.30 3.95
CA ASP A 194 -16.45 28.07 4.97
C ASP A 194 -15.69 29.25 5.59
N SER A 195 -14.40 29.07 5.91
CA SER A 195 -13.53 30.10 6.46
C SER A 195 -12.05 29.83 6.13
N PRO A 196 -11.20 30.87 6.03
CA PRO A 196 -9.79 30.68 5.69
C PRO A 196 -9.06 29.90 6.80
N LEU A 197 -7.98 29.22 6.42
CA LEU A 197 -7.00 28.70 7.37
C LEU A 197 -5.99 29.80 7.69
N ILE A 198 -5.60 29.92 8.95
CA ILE A 198 -4.46 30.77 9.35
C ILE A 198 -3.16 29.96 9.37
N GLU A 199 -2.02 30.62 9.27
CA GLU A 199 -0.70 29.99 9.45
C GLU A 199 -0.64 29.12 10.72
N ASP A 200 -0.02 27.95 10.61
CA ASP A 200 0.10 26.89 11.64
C ASP A 200 -1.22 26.24 12.10
N GLU A 201 -2.36 26.61 11.52
CA GLU A 201 -3.64 25.98 11.84
C GLU A 201 -3.61 24.49 11.50
N LEU A 202 -4.06 23.66 12.46
CA LEU A 202 -4.16 22.22 12.28
C LEU A 202 -5.26 21.89 11.27
N ILE A 203 -4.91 21.16 10.21
CA ILE A 203 -5.84 20.70 9.19
C ILE A 203 -6.24 19.25 9.48
N LEU A 204 -5.25 18.37 9.63
CA LEU A 204 -5.45 16.94 9.90
C LEU A 204 -4.57 16.48 11.05
N ARG A 205 -5.10 15.56 11.87
CA ARG A 205 -4.31 14.68 12.75
C ARG A 205 -4.70 13.24 12.47
N LEU A 206 -3.71 12.45 12.07
CA LEU A 206 -3.88 11.03 11.74
C LEU A 206 -3.08 10.17 12.73
N PRO A 207 -3.76 9.49 13.68
CA PRO A 207 -3.12 8.43 14.47
C PRO A 207 -2.49 7.38 13.54
N ARG A 208 -1.26 6.98 13.83
CA ARG A 208 -0.57 5.95 13.02
C ARG A 208 -1.31 4.63 13.06
N ARG A 209 -1.64 4.19 14.28
CA ARG A 209 -2.35 2.93 14.50
C ARG A 209 -3.82 3.06 14.11
N GLY A 210 -4.28 2.17 13.25
CA GLY A 210 -5.69 2.03 12.86
C GLY A 210 -6.18 2.99 11.77
N ILE A 211 -5.37 3.96 11.33
CA ILE A 211 -5.68 4.82 10.18
C ILE A 211 -4.62 4.67 9.08
N CYS A 212 -3.36 4.99 9.39
CA CYS A 212 -2.28 4.84 8.43
C CYS A 212 -2.04 3.36 8.10
N ILE A 213 -1.41 3.10 6.95
CA ILE A 213 -0.95 1.76 6.54
C ILE A 213 0.58 1.82 6.44
N SER A 214 1.24 0.97 7.20
CA SER A 214 2.68 0.85 7.32
C SER A 214 3.13 -0.58 7.05
N GLN A 215 4.44 -0.83 7.04
CA GLN A 215 4.98 -2.19 6.92
C GLN A 215 4.57 -3.08 8.09
N ASN A 216 4.48 -2.50 9.29
CA ASN A 216 4.04 -3.21 10.49
C ASN A 216 2.62 -3.75 10.33
N ASP A 217 1.74 -3.06 9.60
CA ASP A 217 0.39 -3.57 9.34
C ASP A 217 0.40 -4.86 8.50
N ALA A 218 1.37 -4.99 7.60
CA ALA A 218 1.56 -6.21 6.81
C ALA A 218 2.17 -7.34 7.66
N ILE A 219 3.19 -7.02 8.47
CA ILE A 219 3.91 -7.99 9.31
C ILE A 219 3.04 -8.50 10.47
N ASP A 220 2.19 -7.65 11.03
CA ASP A 220 1.31 -7.99 12.15
C ASP A 220 -0.02 -8.62 11.70
N ASP A 221 -0.27 -8.70 10.39
CA ASP A 221 -1.49 -9.32 9.86
C ASP A 221 -1.48 -10.83 10.12
N VAL A 222 -2.50 -11.35 10.79
CA VAL A 222 -2.58 -12.77 11.16
C VAL A 222 -2.65 -13.71 9.95
N ARG A 223 -3.09 -13.22 8.78
CA ARG A 223 -3.27 -14.08 7.59
C ARG A 223 -1.99 -14.21 6.77
N CYS A 224 -1.22 -13.14 6.66
CA CYS A 224 -0.06 -13.07 5.76
C CYS A 224 1.26 -12.66 6.44
N GLY A 225 1.23 -12.23 7.69
CA GLY A 225 2.39 -11.67 8.40
C GLY A 225 3.54 -12.67 8.58
N ASP A 226 3.23 -13.94 8.86
CA ASP A 226 4.27 -14.99 8.95
C ASP A 226 4.92 -15.25 7.60
N ALA A 227 4.13 -15.42 6.54
CA ALA A 227 4.65 -15.63 5.19
C ALA A 227 5.45 -14.42 4.69
N PHE A 228 5.02 -13.21 5.04
CA PHE A 228 5.79 -11.99 4.75
C PHE A 228 7.09 -11.93 5.53
N ARG A 229 7.11 -12.28 6.81
CA ARG A 229 8.36 -12.38 7.59
C ARG A 229 9.34 -13.35 6.91
N ASP A 230 8.87 -14.53 6.56
CA ASP A 230 9.69 -15.55 5.89
C ASP A 230 10.25 -15.02 4.55
N ALA A 231 9.40 -14.38 3.74
CA ALA A 231 9.81 -13.79 2.47
C ALA A 231 10.87 -12.68 2.63
N ILE A 232 10.77 -11.84 3.67
CA ILE A 232 11.78 -10.80 3.98
C ILE A 232 13.12 -11.46 4.34
N TYR A 233 13.09 -12.47 5.22
CA TYR A 233 14.30 -13.16 5.67
C TYR A 233 15.06 -13.82 4.51
N ASP A 234 14.31 -14.38 3.56
CA ASP A 234 14.88 -15.07 2.40
C ASP A 234 15.34 -14.11 1.30
N ALA A 235 14.59 -13.05 1.01
CA ALA A 235 14.87 -12.19 -0.13
C ALA A 235 16.15 -11.35 0.01
N ARG A 236 16.55 -10.98 1.24
CA ARG A 236 17.68 -10.06 1.52
C ARG A 236 17.73 -8.82 0.61
N SER A 237 16.59 -8.41 0.06
CA SER A 237 16.52 -7.40 -0.99
C SER A 237 16.23 -6.03 -0.39
N SER A 238 17.02 -5.03 -0.79
CA SER A 238 16.64 -3.63 -0.60
C SER A 238 15.28 -3.38 -1.26
N GLY A 239 14.31 -2.84 -0.53
CA GLY A 239 12.98 -2.53 -1.06
C GLY A 239 11.82 -3.41 -0.58
N TYR A 240 12.05 -4.31 0.40
CA TYR A 240 10.97 -5.15 0.95
C TYR A 240 9.80 -4.33 1.50
N GLY A 241 10.05 -3.13 2.07
CA GLY A 241 8.98 -2.32 2.65
C GLY A 241 7.88 -1.93 1.68
N MET A 242 8.22 -1.67 0.42
CA MET A 242 7.24 -1.40 -0.63
C MET A 242 6.43 -2.66 -0.96
N MET A 243 7.10 -3.80 -1.07
CA MET A 243 6.47 -5.09 -1.33
C MET A 243 5.49 -5.50 -0.23
N LEU A 244 5.83 -5.27 1.03
CA LEU A 244 4.95 -5.58 2.17
C LEU A 244 3.66 -4.77 2.13
N ILE A 245 3.78 -3.45 1.93
CA ILE A 245 2.61 -2.56 1.89
C ILE A 245 1.77 -2.87 0.66
N ALA A 246 2.39 -3.06 -0.52
CA ALA A 246 1.68 -3.44 -1.73
C ALA A 246 0.99 -4.80 -1.58
N GLY A 247 1.67 -5.80 -1.00
CA GLY A 247 1.12 -7.12 -0.75
C GLY A 247 -0.09 -7.10 0.19
N TRP A 248 0.00 -6.37 1.29
CA TRP A 248 -1.13 -6.22 2.23
C TRP A 248 -2.33 -5.52 1.58
N ILE A 249 -2.10 -4.41 0.87
CA ILE A 249 -3.14 -3.68 0.14
C ILE A 249 -3.79 -4.56 -0.92
N ALA A 250 -2.99 -5.35 -1.64
CA ALA A 250 -3.46 -6.28 -2.67
C ALA A 250 -4.32 -7.40 -2.07
N LEU A 251 -3.92 -7.96 -0.93
CA LEU A 251 -4.69 -8.98 -0.21
C LEU A 251 -6.07 -8.47 0.16
N GLU A 252 -6.13 -7.29 0.80
CA GLU A 252 -7.40 -6.66 1.19
C GLU A 252 -8.31 -6.40 -0.01
N ARG A 253 -7.73 -5.94 -1.11
CA ARG A 253 -8.48 -5.70 -2.35
C ARG A 253 -9.00 -7.00 -2.96
N ALA A 254 -8.16 -8.03 -3.06
CA ALA A 254 -8.53 -9.32 -3.65
C ALA A 254 -9.67 -9.96 -2.85
N ILE A 255 -9.55 -10.03 -1.53
CA ILE A 255 -10.61 -10.53 -0.63
C ILE A 255 -11.91 -9.73 -0.83
N SER A 256 -11.83 -8.39 -0.87
CA SER A 256 -13.01 -7.55 -1.07
C SER A 256 -13.70 -7.81 -2.41
N LEU A 257 -12.95 -8.13 -3.48
CA LEU A 257 -13.50 -8.44 -4.79
C LEU A 257 -14.15 -9.83 -4.80
N VAL A 258 -13.48 -10.84 -4.27
CA VAL A 258 -13.99 -12.21 -4.12
C VAL A 258 -15.31 -12.24 -3.36
N VAL A 259 -15.36 -11.61 -2.18
CA VAL A 259 -16.59 -11.54 -1.36
C VAL A 259 -17.72 -10.82 -2.10
N SER A 260 -17.39 -9.78 -2.87
CA SER A 260 -18.39 -9.04 -3.66
C SER A 260 -18.94 -9.88 -4.82
N GLU A 261 -18.09 -10.68 -5.46
CA GLU A 261 -18.49 -11.54 -6.58
C GLU A 261 -19.28 -12.75 -6.11
N GLY A 262 -18.88 -13.41 -5.02
CA GLY A 262 -19.66 -14.49 -4.42
C GLY A 262 -21.07 -14.06 -4.03
N ARG A 263 -21.24 -12.84 -3.50
CA ARG A 263 -22.58 -12.26 -3.24
C ARG A 263 -23.41 -12.06 -4.51
N ARG A 264 -22.78 -11.79 -5.66
CA ARG A 264 -23.47 -11.69 -6.96
C ARG A 264 -23.84 -13.07 -7.49
N ARG A 265 -22.97 -14.06 -7.36
CA ARG A 265 -23.24 -15.46 -7.73
C ARG A 265 -24.45 -16.01 -6.95
N GLY A 266 -24.49 -15.80 -5.63
CA GLY A 266 -25.62 -16.20 -4.79
C GLY A 266 -26.96 -15.57 -5.19
N ARG A 267 -26.97 -14.29 -5.60
CA ARG A 267 -28.19 -13.62 -6.07
C ARG A 267 -28.73 -14.15 -7.40
N ARG A 268 -27.87 -14.69 -8.27
CA ARG A 268 -28.31 -15.24 -9.57
C ARG A 268 -28.98 -16.61 -9.45
N ARG A 269 -28.61 -17.40 -8.43
CA ARG A 269 -29.15 -18.76 -8.23
C ARG A 269 -30.59 -18.80 -7.72
N HIS A 270 -31.09 -17.70 -7.18
CA HIS A 270 -32.52 -17.52 -6.91
C HIS A 270 -33.12 -16.61 -7.97
N PRO A 271 -33.44 -17.12 -9.18
CA PRO A 271 -34.31 -16.37 -10.07
C PRO A 271 -35.56 -16.07 -9.27
N LEU A 272 -35.82 -14.78 -9.05
CA LEU A 272 -37.03 -14.30 -8.38
C LEU A 272 -38.19 -15.01 -9.05
N ALA A 273 -38.77 -16.00 -8.34
CA ALA A 273 -39.99 -16.63 -8.74
C ALA A 273 -40.93 -15.49 -9.10
N SER A 274 -41.32 -15.43 -10.37
CA SER A 274 -42.02 -14.32 -10.97
C SER A 274 -43.28 -14.05 -10.17
N SER A 275 -43.19 -13.19 -9.17
CA SER A 275 -44.34 -12.67 -8.46
C SER A 275 -44.97 -11.69 -9.43
N SER A 276 -45.84 -12.24 -10.28
CA SER A 276 -46.83 -11.50 -11.06
C SER A 276 -47.78 -10.81 -10.08
N SER A 277 -47.29 -9.77 -9.42
CA SER A 277 -48.06 -8.88 -8.56
C SER A 277 -48.60 -7.76 -9.44
N SER A 278 -49.89 -7.83 -9.77
CA SER A 278 -50.57 -6.76 -10.50
C SER A 278 -50.65 -5.51 -9.62
N CYS A 279 -49.84 -4.50 -9.92
CA CYS A 279 -49.97 -3.17 -9.33
C CYS A 279 -51.28 -2.51 -9.78
N THR A 280 -52.24 -2.38 -8.87
CA THR A 280 -53.24 -1.32 -8.91
C THR A 280 -52.74 -0.16 -8.06
N ASP A 281 -52.54 1.00 -8.67
CA ASP A 281 -52.17 2.26 -8.02
C ASP A 281 -53.25 2.71 -7.03
N THR A 282 -52.88 2.95 -5.78
CA THR A 282 -53.63 3.85 -4.90
C THR A 282 -52.67 4.63 -4.02
N THR A 283 -52.40 5.85 -4.45
CA THR A 283 -51.66 6.87 -3.71
C THR A 283 -52.45 7.29 -2.47
N THR A 284 -51.93 7.04 -1.27
CA THR A 284 -52.35 7.79 -0.07
C THR A 284 -51.15 8.04 0.82
N SER A 285 -50.76 9.31 0.92
CA SER A 285 -49.70 9.81 1.79
C SER A 285 -50.21 9.92 3.23
N SER A 286 -49.50 9.33 4.19
CA SER A 286 -49.64 9.66 5.60
C SER A 286 -48.28 9.73 6.30
N THR A 287 -47.98 10.94 6.77
CA THR A 287 -46.82 11.31 7.58
C THR A 287 -47.09 10.89 9.02
N THR A 288 -46.25 10.03 9.60
CA THR A 288 -46.32 9.72 11.04
C THR A 288 -44.98 10.02 11.71
N THR A 289 -44.97 11.08 12.52
CA THR A 289 -43.94 11.42 13.50
C THR A 289 -43.99 10.49 14.71
N THR A 290 -42.88 9.84 15.04
CA THR A 290 -42.73 9.05 16.27
C THR A 290 -41.83 9.77 17.29
N THR A 291 -42.44 10.13 18.42
CA THR A 291 -41.80 10.63 19.64
C THR A 291 -41.57 9.45 20.57
N THR A 292 -40.34 9.13 20.95
CA THR A 292 -40.03 8.10 21.96
C THR A 292 -39.53 8.73 23.26
N LYS A 293 -40.24 8.45 24.35
CA LYS A 293 -39.95 8.81 25.74
C LYS A 293 -40.17 7.55 26.59
N GLY A 294 -39.17 7.15 27.39
CA GLY A 294 -39.30 6.13 28.44
C GLY A 294 -37.94 5.58 28.86
N LYS A 295 -37.39 5.98 30.02
CA LYS A 295 -37.57 5.44 31.39
C LYS A 295 -36.84 4.10 31.64
N GLY A 296 -35.70 4.20 32.32
CA GLY A 296 -35.42 3.65 33.66
C GLY A 296 -35.52 2.13 33.88
N GLY A 297 -34.39 1.52 34.25
CA GLY A 297 -34.31 0.18 34.82
C GLY A 297 -32.89 -0.19 35.22
N GLU A 298 -32.47 0.23 36.41
CA GLU A 298 -31.23 -0.17 37.07
C GLU A 298 -31.45 -1.54 37.74
N LYS A 299 -30.63 -2.55 37.40
CA LYS A 299 -30.66 -3.85 38.06
C LYS A 299 -29.23 -4.30 38.36
N VAL A 300 -28.90 -4.25 39.65
CA VAL A 300 -27.71 -4.84 40.26
C VAL A 300 -27.92 -6.35 40.33
N VAL A 301 -26.97 -7.13 39.81
CA VAL A 301 -26.86 -8.57 40.03
C VAL A 301 -25.44 -8.87 40.47
N GLU A 302 -25.30 -9.28 41.73
CA GLU A 302 -24.13 -9.95 42.28
C GLU A 302 -24.23 -11.46 42.06
N GLY A 303 -23.10 -12.09 41.75
CA GLY A 303 -22.87 -13.54 41.69
C GLY A 303 -21.68 -13.78 40.75
N GLY A 304 -20.53 -14.35 41.12
CA GLY A 304 -20.27 -15.36 42.13
C GLY A 304 -20.10 -16.72 41.43
N GLY A 305 -18.87 -17.08 41.06
CA GLY A 305 -18.59 -18.40 40.47
C GLY A 305 -17.21 -18.50 39.81
N GLY A 306 -16.22 -18.96 40.57
CA GLY A 306 -14.92 -19.37 40.05
C GLY A 306 -14.96 -20.79 39.51
N GLY A 307 -14.39 -20.98 38.32
CA GLY A 307 -14.14 -22.28 37.72
C GLY A 307 -12.97 -22.15 36.74
N GLY A 308 -11.81 -22.67 37.13
CA GLY A 308 -10.64 -22.76 36.26
C GLY A 308 -10.81 -23.90 35.27
N GLY A 309 -11.04 -23.55 33.99
CA GLY A 309 -10.93 -24.45 32.85
C GLY A 309 -9.70 -24.08 32.03
N MET A 310 -8.90 -25.07 31.65
CA MET A 310 -7.86 -24.94 30.63
C MET A 310 -8.50 -24.40 29.35
N GLY A 311 -8.00 -23.25 28.89
CA GLY A 311 -8.51 -22.52 27.74
C GLY A 311 -8.33 -23.33 26.47
N ASP A 312 -9.42 -23.93 26.02
CA ASP A 312 -9.69 -24.12 24.61
C ASP A 312 -9.78 -22.72 23.99
N VAL A 313 -8.92 -22.43 23.02
CA VAL A 313 -8.98 -21.18 22.27
C VAL A 313 -10.16 -21.36 21.32
N THR A 314 -11.36 -21.15 21.84
CA THR A 314 -12.51 -20.85 21.01
C THR A 314 -12.19 -19.52 20.34
N VAL A 315 -11.75 -19.60 19.08
CA VAL A 315 -11.86 -18.47 18.16
C VAL A 315 -13.34 -18.11 18.20
N ASP A 316 -13.68 -16.98 18.80
CA ASP A 316 -15.06 -16.50 18.87
C ASP A 316 -15.60 -16.48 17.43
N ASP A 317 -16.50 -17.43 17.15
CA ASP A 317 -17.16 -17.71 15.87
C ASP A 317 -18.23 -16.66 15.54
N ASP A 318 -17.95 -15.40 15.89
CA ASP A 318 -18.62 -14.26 15.29
C ASP A 318 -17.93 -14.07 13.94
N GLY A 319 -18.46 -14.72 12.90
CA GLY A 319 -18.02 -14.66 11.50
C GLY A 319 -18.05 -13.26 10.85
N ASP A 320 -17.79 -12.20 11.61
CA ASP A 320 -17.16 -10.99 11.11
C ASP A 320 -15.76 -11.39 10.68
N PHE A 321 -15.63 -11.85 9.42
CA PHE A 321 -14.37 -11.80 8.67
C PHE A 321 -13.91 -10.34 8.69
N GLY A 322 -13.30 -9.95 9.82
CA GLY A 322 -13.26 -8.60 10.34
C GLY A 322 -12.86 -7.64 9.25
N GLY A 323 -13.87 -7.02 8.62
CA GLY A 323 -13.65 -6.25 7.42
C GLY A 323 -12.58 -5.24 7.76
N SER A 324 -11.45 -5.28 7.04
CA SER A 324 -10.29 -4.50 7.43
C SER A 324 -10.73 -3.10 7.74
N SER A 325 -10.36 -2.65 8.95
CA SER A 325 -10.91 -1.44 9.53
C SER A 325 -10.69 -0.21 8.63
N ARG A 326 -9.86 -0.35 7.58
CA ARG A 326 -9.41 0.64 6.59
C ARG A 326 -10.11 0.58 5.23
N MET A 327 -11.15 -0.26 5.05
CA MET A 327 -11.86 -0.37 3.76
C MET A 327 -12.37 0.97 3.18
N PRO A 328 -12.85 1.96 3.96
CA PRO A 328 -13.21 3.27 3.42
C PRO A 328 -12.04 3.97 2.70
N TYR A 329 -10.82 3.82 3.22
CA TYR A 329 -9.63 4.33 2.55
C TYR A 329 -9.31 3.54 1.29
N LEU A 330 -9.26 2.20 1.36
CA LEU A 330 -8.95 1.36 0.19
C LEU A 330 -9.93 1.55 -0.97
N ARG A 331 -11.21 1.83 -0.68
CA ARG A 331 -12.23 2.15 -1.70
C ARG A 331 -12.05 3.52 -2.34
N SER A 332 -11.37 4.45 -1.67
CA SER A 332 -11.08 5.78 -2.21
C SER A 332 -9.88 5.80 -3.15
N LEU A 333 -9.07 4.73 -3.14
CA LEU A 333 -7.83 4.64 -3.92
C LEU A 333 -8.11 4.40 -5.42
N PRO A 334 -7.24 4.91 -6.30
CA PRO A 334 -7.35 4.72 -7.75
C PRO A 334 -6.74 3.40 -8.20
N TRP A 335 -7.56 2.38 -8.42
CA TRP A 335 -7.08 1.01 -8.71
C TRP A 335 -6.77 0.76 -10.19
N HIS A 336 -7.34 1.55 -11.10
CA HIS A 336 -7.20 1.34 -12.54
C HIS A 336 -6.82 2.64 -13.28
N ARG A 337 -6.15 2.50 -14.44
CA ARG A 337 -5.66 3.61 -15.26
C ARG A 337 -6.73 4.64 -15.61
N ARG A 338 -7.96 4.19 -15.86
CA ARG A 338 -9.08 5.00 -16.37
C ARG A 338 -10.37 4.84 -15.57
N ASP A 339 -10.28 4.68 -14.26
CA ASP A 339 -11.46 4.74 -13.37
C ASP A 339 -12.03 6.16 -13.27
N GLY A 340 -12.65 6.63 -14.35
CA GLY A 340 -13.29 7.94 -14.42
C GLY A 340 -12.35 9.07 -13.98
N MET A 341 -12.80 9.88 -13.02
CA MET A 341 -12.05 11.06 -12.57
C MET A 341 -10.82 10.73 -11.70
N SER A 342 -10.63 9.50 -11.26
CA SER A 342 -9.53 9.11 -10.35
C SER A 342 -8.42 8.32 -11.02
N GLY A 343 -8.46 8.11 -12.35
CA GLY A 343 -7.46 7.32 -13.05
C GLY A 343 -6.01 7.78 -12.81
N GLN A 344 -5.10 6.83 -12.69
CA GLN A 344 -3.66 7.07 -12.62
C GLN A 344 -3.00 6.69 -13.95
N ASP A 345 -2.32 7.62 -14.62
CA ASP A 345 -1.60 7.35 -15.87
C ASP A 345 -0.16 6.88 -15.60
N HIS A 346 -0.03 5.84 -14.76
CA HIS A 346 1.26 5.26 -14.41
C HIS A 346 1.75 4.28 -15.48
N VAL A 347 3.06 4.25 -15.72
CA VAL A 347 3.68 3.43 -16.79
C VAL A 347 3.46 1.92 -16.62
N LEU A 348 3.16 1.45 -15.41
CA LEU A 348 2.77 0.06 -15.12
C LEU A 348 1.43 -0.35 -15.76
N TYR A 349 0.58 0.61 -16.12
CA TYR A 349 -0.68 0.35 -16.82
C TYR A 349 -0.58 0.48 -18.34
N TRP A 350 0.58 0.89 -18.86
CA TRP A 350 0.78 1.03 -20.30
C TRP A 350 1.06 -0.35 -20.90
N SER A 351 0.60 -0.57 -22.13
CA SER A 351 1.01 -1.72 -22.92
C SER A 351 2.50 -1.63 -23.27
N ASP A 352 3.13 -2.77 -23.57
CA ASP A 352 4.54 -2.77 -23.98
C ASP A 352 4.77 -1.95 -25.25
N GLU A 353 3.77 -1.91 -26.14
CA GLU A 353 3.81 -1.09 -27.35
C GLU A 353 3.71 0.40 -27.05
N GLU A 354 2.85 0.83 -26.12
CA GLU A 354 2.81 2.22 -25.66
C GLU A 354 4.14 2.64 -25.04
N VAL A 355 4.72 1.81 -24.15
CA VAL A 355 6.02 2.12 -23.53
C VAL A 355 7.12 2.25 -24.57
N ARG A 356 7.20 1.32 -25.52
CA ARG A 356 8.18 1.36 -26.60
C ARG A 356 7.97 2.57 -27.51
N SER A 357 6.79 2.71 -28.10
CA SER A 357 6.50 3.77 -29.07
C SER A 357 6.63 5.19 -28.49
N LEU A 358 6.28 5.39 -27.21
CA LEU A 358 6.27 6.73 -26.59
C LEU A 358 7.57 7.07 -25.86
N LEU A 359 8.32 6.09 -25.35
CA LEU A 359 9.48 6.35 -24.48
C LEU A 359 10.81 5.89 -25.08
N GLU A 360 10.85 4.97 -26.06
CA GLU A 360 12.10 4.39 -26.57
C GLU A 360 13.11 5.47 -26.99
N GLY A 361 14.35 5.32 -26.53
CA GLY A 361 15.43 6.31 -26.72
C GLY A 361 15.46 7.45 -25.69
N SER A 362 14.48 7.54 -24.78
CA SER A 362 14.49 8.49 -23.66
C SER A 362 15.05 7.85 -22.38
N ARG A 363 15.44 8.69 -21.41
CA ARG A 363 15.81 8.23 -20.05
C ARG A 363 14.63 7.62 -19.28
N ALA A 364 13.40 7.98 -19.64
CA ALA A 364 12.20 7.44 -19.02
C ALA A 364 11.94 5.98 -19.43
N TYR A 365 12.44 5.54 -20.59
CA TYR A 365 12.26 4.16 -21.05
C TYR A 365 13.00 3.16 -20.17
N ASP A 366 14.29 3.41 -19.90
CA ASP A 366 15.10 2.51 -19.08
C ASP A 366 14.52 2.38 -17.66
N ASP A 367 14.09 3.51 -17.09
CA ASP A 367 13.47 3.54 -15.76
C ASP A 367 12.09 2.85 -15.75
N ALA A 368 11.25 3.09 -16.75
CA ALA A 368 9.98 2.40 -16.92
C ALA A 368 10.15 0.87 -17.05
N MET A 369 11.13 0.43 -17.84
CA MET A 369 11.43 -0.99 -18.03
C MET A 369 11.96 -1.65 -16.75
N MET A 370 12.75 -0.92 -15.96
CA MET A 370 13.21 -1.36 -14.65
C MET A 370 12.03 -1.57 -13.70
N ILE A 371 11.19 -0.54 -13.52
CA ILE A 371 10.02 -0.58 -12.63
C ILE A 371 9.07 -1.73 -13.02
N ARG A 372 8.80 -1.91 -14.32
CA ARG A 372 7.94 -2.99 -14.82
C ARG A 372 8.50 -4.37 -14.44
N ARG A 373 9.78 -4.63 -14.70
CA ARG A 373 10.43 -5.90 -14.35
C ARG A 373 10.37 -6.17 -12.85
N THR A 374 10.71 -5.16 -12.03
CA THR A 374 10.65 -5.29 -10.57
C THR A 374 9.25 -5.62 -10.08
N VAL A 375 8.21 -5.00 -10.65
CA VAL A 375 6.82 -5.30 -10.27
C VAL A 375 6.36 -6.65 -10.78
N ASP A 376 6.76 -7.07 -11.98
CA ASP A 376 6.43 -8.40 -12.50
C ASP A 376 7.07 -9.51 -11.64
N ASP A 377 8.33 -9.35 -11.21
CA ASP A 377 8.99 -10.26 -10.27
C ASP A 377 8.27 -10.30 -8.92
N ALA A 378 7.84 -9.13 -8.42
CA ALA A 378 7.09 -9.05 -7.17
C ALA A 378 5.68 -9.67 -7.27
N ILE A 379 5.02 -9.58 -8.43
CA ILE A 379 3.72 -10.24 -8.67
C ILE A 379 3.88 -11.74 -8.51
N LEU A 380 4.92 -12.35 -9.07
CA LEU A 380 5.16 -13.79 -8.92
C LEU A 380 5.34 -14.18 -7.46
N LEU A 381 6.20 -13.44 -6.73
CA LEU A 381 6.46 -13.72 -5.31
C LEU A 381 5.22 -13.52 -4.43
N LEU A 382 4.51 -12.40 -4.59
CA LEU A 382 3.31 -12.11 -3.80
C LEU A 382 2.15 -13.04 -4.16
N ARG A 383 2.03 -13.46 -5.41
CA ARG A 383 1.00 -14.43 -5.82
C ARG A 383 1.17 -15.75 -5.05
N ASP A 384 2.39 -16.25 -4.94
CA ASP A 384 2.66 -17.51 -4.24
C ASP A 384 2.30 -17.43 -2.74
N ILE A 385 2.43 -16.24 -2.13
CA ILE A 385 2.07 -15.97 -0.74
C ILE A 385 0.56 -15.77 -0.56
N LEU A 386 -0.06 -14.97 -1.44
CA LEU A 386 -1.42 -14.48 -1.25
C LEU A 386 -2.50 -15.41 -1.82
N MET A 387 -2.17 -16.17 -2.88
CA MET A 387 -3.15 -17.04 -3.55
C MET A 387 -3.79 -18.08 -2.62
N PRO A 388 -3.05 -18.79 -1.75
CA PRO A 388 -3.66 -19.73 -0.81
C PRO A 388 -4.69 -19.06 0.12
N ILE A 389 -4.39 -17.83 0.57
CA ILE A 389 -5.28 -17.07 1.46
C ILE A 389 -6.56 -16.66 0.72
N VAL A 390 -6.42 -16.15 -0.51
CA VAL A 390 -7.56 -15.71 -1.32
C VAL A 390 -8.46 -16.88 -1.70
N ARG A 391 -7.89 -18.03 -2.08
CA ARG A 391 -8.65 -19.27 -2.37
C ARG A 391 -9.46 -19.75 -1.18
N ASN A 392 -8.86 -19.80 0.01
CA ASN A 392 -9.59 -20.19 1.22
C ASN A 392 -10.81 -19.31 1.50
N VAL A 393 -10.72 -18.00 1.20
CA VAL A 393 -11.85 -17.08 1.33
C VAL A 393 -12.90 -17.35 0.25
N ASP A 394 -12.50 -17.59 -0.99
CA ASP A 394 -13.44 -17.90 -2.09
C ASP A 394 -14.22 -19.19 -1.81
N ASP A 395 -13.54 -20.25 -1.38
CA ASP A 395 -14.14 -21.53 -0.99
C ASP A 395 -15.18 -21.35 0.14
N SER A 396 -14.85 -20.53 1.14
CA SER A 396 -15.74 -20.24 2.28
C SER A 396 -17.00 -19.49 1.85
N VAL A 397 -16.88 -18.56 0.90
CA VAL A 397 -18.01 -17.81 0.33
C VAL A 397 -18.88 -18.71 -0.56
N GLY A 398 -18.26 -19.63 -1.31
CA GLY A 398 -18.96 -20.63 -2.12
C GLY A 398 -19.76 -21.62 -1.28
N ALA A 399 -19.17 -22.17 -0.22
CA ALA A 399 -19.81 -23.14 0.67
C ALA A 399 -21.04 -22.56 1.40
N SER A 400 -20.97 -21.29 1.82
CA SER A 400 -22.08 -20.61 2.50
C SER A 400 -23.32 -20.41 1.62
N SER A 401 -23.17 -20.50 0.29
CA SER A 401 -24.27 -20.34 -0.67
C SER A 401 -24.97 -21.67 -0.98
N GLY A 402 -24.43 -22.81 -0.52
CA GLY A 402 -25.03 -24.13 -0.64
C GLY A 402 -26.03 -24.38 0.49
N ASP A 403 -27.07 -23.56 0.57
CA ASP A 403 -28.19 -23.78 1.49
C ASP A 403 -28.90 -25.07 1.10
N GLY A 404 -28.49 -26.17 1.76
CA GLY A 404 -29.37 -26.86 2.70
C GLY A 404 -30.69 -27.39 2.15
N SER A 405 -30.88 -27.47 0.84
CA SER A 405 -32.00 -28.21 0.26
C SER A 405 -31.71 -29.70 0.38
N ASP A 406 -31.70 -30.18 1.62
CA ASP A 406 -32.29 -31.46 2.01
C ASP A 406 -33.75 -31.43 1.54
N ARG A 407 -33.96 -31.45 0.22
CA ARG A 407 -35.22 -31.88 -0.35
C ARG A 407 -35.30 -33.32 0.06
N ASP A 408 -36.05 -33.51 1.14
CA ASP A 408 -36.62 -34.76 1.56
C ASP A 408 -36.85 -35.60 0.31
N ASP A 409 -36.08 -36.67 0.27
CA ASP A 409 -36.18 -37.85 -0.57
C ASP A 409 -37.58 -38.45 -0.39
N THR A 410 -38.60 -37.75 -0.84
CA THR A 410 -39.91 -38.33 -1.12
C THR A 410 -39.75 -39.02 -2.46
N GLY A 411 -39.20 -40.23 -2.40
CA GLY A 411 -39.21 -41.16 -3.50
C GLY A 411 -40.60 -41.28 -4.09
N ASP A 412 -40.63 -41.23 -5.41
CA ASP A 412 -41.60 -41.90 -6.26
C ASP A 412 -40.93 -41.94 -7.65
N ASP A 413 -40.26 -43.06 -7.89
CA ASP A 413 -40.40 -43.95 -9.03
C ASP A 413 -40.53 -43.38 -10.46
N ASP A 414 -39.71 -43.99 -11.32
CA ASP A 414 -39.99 -44.36 -12.72
C ASP A 414 -40.16 -43.22 -13.74
N ASP A 415 -39.13 -43.00 -14.58
CA ASP A 415 -39.13 -43.57 -15.93
C ASP A 415 -37.90 -43.09 -16.74
N ASP A 416 -37.36 -44.04 -17.49
CA ASP A 416 -36.31 -43.93 -18.50
C ASP A 416 -36.60 -42.79 -19.49
N ASP A 417 -35.60 -41.96 -19.78
CA ASP A 417 -35.30 -41.57 -21.17
C ASP A 417 -33.89 -40.99 -21.26
N ASP A 418 -33.07 -41.75 -22.00
CA ASP A 418 -31.78 -41.39 -22.54
C ASP A 418 -31.88 -40.09 -23.34
N ASP A 419 -31.12 -39.06 -22.97
CA ASP A 419 -30.56 -38.10 -23.92
C ASP A 419 -29.26 -37.55 -23.34
N ASP A 420 -28.20 -38.31 -23.65
CA ASP A 420 -26.81 -37.90 -23.65
C ASP A 420 -26.63 -36.64 -24.50
N ASP A 421 -26.43 -35.48 -23.88
CA ASP A 421 -25.79 -34.32 -24.52
C ASP A 421 -24.93 -33.58 -23.47
N ASP A 422 -23.80 -34.20 -23.12
CA ASP A 422 -22.43 -33.72 -23.35
C ASP A 422 -22.10 -32.20 -23.30
N ASP A 423 -22.74 -31.39 -22.45
CA ASP A 423 -22.32 -29.99 -22.20
C ASP A 423 -21.34 -29.86 -20.99
N ASN A 424 -20.37 -30.76 -20.88
CA ASN A 424 -19.36 -30.80 -19.81
C ASN A 424 -18.12 -29.90 -20.07
N ASP A 425 -18.34 -28.66 -20.50
CA ASP A 425 -17.27 -27.73 -20.91
C ASP A 425 -17.09 -26.50 -19.99
N GLY A 426 -17.73 -26.46 -18.80
CA GLY A 426 -17.91 -25.20 -18.05
C GLY A 426 -16.93 -24.83 -16.93
N ASP A 427 -16.16 -25.77 -16.36
CA ASP A 427 -15.54 -25.55 -15.04
C ASP A 427 -14.06 -25.14 -15.05
N ALA A 428 -13.39 -25.12 -16.21
CA ALA A 428 -11.96 -24.78 -16.29
C ALA A 428 -11.66 -23.27 -16.19
N ASP A 429 -12.68 -22.40 -16.21
CA ASP A 429 -12.48 -20.94 -16.29
C ASP A 429 -12.34 -20.25 -14.92
N ASP A 430 -12.72 -20.89 -13.79
CA ASP A 430 -12.82 -20.19 -12.49
C ASP A 430 -11.44 -19.86 -11.86
N ASP A 431 -10.46 -20.77 -11.98
CA ASP A 431 -9.09 -20.55 -11.46
C ASP A 431 -8.40 -19.37 -12.18
N SER A 432 -8.68 -19.19 -13.47
CA SER A 432 -8.16 -18.06 -14.26
C SER A 432 -8.66 -16.70 -13.75
N SER A 433 -9.86 -16.70 -13.16
CA SER A 433 -10.50 -15.50 -12.62
C SER A 433 -9.79 -15.01 -11.34
N LEU A 434 -9.50 -15.92 -10.40
CA LEU A 434 -8.82 -15.57 -9.14
C LEU A 434 -7.39 -15.08 -9.39
N GLU A 435 -6.65 -15.74 -10.29
CA GLU A 435 -5.32 -15.28 -10.68
C GLU A 435 -5.35 -13.89 -11.32
N THR A 436 -6.31 -13.64 -12.21
CA THR A 436 -6.49 -12.32 -12.84
C THR A 436 -6.83 -11.25 -11.81
N ILE A 437 -7.72 -11.55 -10.85
CA ILE A 437 -8.09 -10.65 -9.76
C ILE A 437 -6.87 -10.32 -8.90
N LEU A 438 -6.11 -11.33 -8.47
CA LEU A 438 -4.95 -11.15 -7.60
C LEU A 438 -3.82 -10.39 -8.29
N ASN A 439 -3.47 -10.76 -9.52
CA ASN A 439 -2.44 -10.07 -10.29
C ASN A 439 -2.81 -8.60 -10.56
N GLY A 440 -4.08 -8.34 -10.88
CA GLY A 440 -4.61 -6.98 -11.01
C GLY A 440 -4.54 -6.19 -9.71
N ALA A 441 -4.87 -6.82 -8.58
CA ALA A 441 -4.79 -6.21 -7.25
C ALA A 441 -3.35 -5.88 -6.84
N ILE A 442 -2.40 -6.80 -7.06
CA ILE A 442 -0.98 -6.59 -6.76
C ILE A 442 -0.43 -5.43 -7.60
N ARG A 443 -0.68 -5.44 -8.92
CA ARG A 443 -0.22 -4.36 -9.81
C ARG A 443 -0.79 -3.00 -9.39
N GLY A 444 -2.09 -2.93 -9.10
CA GLY A 444 -2.73 -1.70 -8.61
C GLY A 444 -2.17 -1.24 -7.26
N ALA A 445 -1.92 -2.16 -6.34
CA ALA A 445 -1.34 -1.85 -5.04
C ALA A 445 0.09 -1.29 -5.15
N TYR A 446 0.89 -1.80 -6.10
CA TYR A 446 2.21 -1.24 -6.40
C TYR A 446 2.14 0.18 -6.94
N VAL A 447 1.22 0.46 -7.87
CA VAL A 447 1.03 1.82 -8.37
C VAL A 447 0.62 2.75 -7.23
N ILE A 448 -0.35 2.33 -6.39
CA ILE A 448 -0.75 3.08 -5.20
C ILE A 448 0.45 3.34 -4.30
N ALA A 449 1.23 2.32 -3.97
CA ALA A 449 2.35 2.46 -3.05
C ALA A 449 3.44 3.38 -3.63
N LEU A 450 3.80 3.25 -4.91
CA LEU A 450 4.77 4.13 -5.59
C LEU A 450 4.33 5.60 -5.63
N THR A 451 3.04 5.83 -5.88
CA THR A 451 2.47 7.15 -6.17
C THR A 451 1.95 7.89 -4.93
N ARG A 452 1.58 7.16 -3.86
CA ARG A 452 0.87 7.69 -2.68
C ARG A 452 1.61 7.48 -1.35
N SER A 453 2.65 6.64 -1.30
CA SER A 453 3.40 6.44 -0.06
C SER A 453 4.25 7.66 0.29
N PHE A 454 4.47 7.82 1.58
CA PHE A 454 5.41 8.74 2.18
C PHE A 454 6.58 7.94 2.72
N ALA A 455 7.79 8.48 2.56
CA ALA A 455 8.95 7.92 3.20
C ALA A 455 9.10 8.50 4.61
N GLU A 456 9.44 7.66 5.57
CA GLU A 456 9.67 8.08 6.93
C GLU A 456 10.92 7.42 7.46
N GLU A 457 11.79 8.23 8.05
CA GLU A 457 12.95 7.73 8.77
C GLU A 457 12.46 7.15 10.11
N VAL A 458 12.65 5.85 10.29
CA VAL A 458 12.30 5.12 11.51
C VAL A 458 13.59 4.63 12.18
N GLU A 459 13.71 4.93 13.46
CA GLU A 459 14.85 4.56 14.29
C GLU A 459 14.56 3.23 15.01
N TYR A 460 15.41 2.22 14.77
CA TYR A 460 15.36 0.93 15.46
C TYR A 460 16.57 0.81 16.38
N GLU A 461 16.32 0.47 17.64
CA GLU A 461 17.38 0.07 18.56
C GLU A 461 17.66 -1.44 18.41
N ASN A 462 18.86 -1.78 17.95
CA ASN A 462 19.34 -3.15 17.90
C ASN A 462 19.59 -3.72 19.31
N ALA A 463 19.70 -5.04 19.39
CA ALA A 463 20.04 -5.75 20.62
C ALA A 463 21.41 -5.32 21.24
N ASP A 464 22.31 -4.74 20.44
CA ASP A 464 23.59 -4.20 20.88
C ASP A 464 23.53 -2.72 21.31
N GLY A 465 22.34 -2.11 21.27
CA GLY A 465 22.10 -0.70 21.58
C GLY A 465 22.48 0.27 20.45
N THR A 466 22.81 -0.22 19.26
CA THR A 466 23.01 0.64 18.08
C THR A 466 21.68 1.05 17.49
N THR A 467 21.53 2.33 17.15
CA THR A 467 20.34 2.83 16.43
C THR A 467 20.58 2.73 14.94
N ILE A 468 19.76 1.95 14.23
CA ILE A 468 19.69 1.95 12.77
C ILE A 468 18.55 2.87 12.35
N VAL A 469 18.80 3.74 11.38
CA VAL A 469 17.76 4.53 10.72
C VAL A 469 17.41 3.81 9.43
N GLU A 470 16.19 3.30 9.33
CA GLU A 470 15.65 2.77 8.08
C GLU A 470 14.61 3.73 7.51
N VAL A 471 14.39 3.66 6.21
CA VAL A 471 13.34 4.43 5.55
C VAL A 471 12.16 3.52 5.29
N GLU A 472 11.06 3.76 6.00
CA GLU A 472 9.81 3.06 5.79
C GLU A 472 8.89 3.81 4.84
N ASN A 473 8.12 3.07 4.05
CA ASN A 473 6.97 3.64 3.34
C ASN A 473 5.74 3.62 4.24
N VAL A 474 4.89 4.65 4.16
CA VAL A 474 3.61 4.71 4.86
C VAL A 474 2.56 5.37 3.97
N LEU A 475 1.33 4.87 4.00
CA LEU A 475 0.18 5.54 3.41
C LEU A 475 -0.53 6.39 4.46
N LEU A 476 -0.79 7.64 4.09
CA LEU A 476 -1.39 8.65 4.95
C LEU A 476 -2.74 9.10 4.36
N PRO A 477 -3.86 8.47 4.76
CA PRO A 477 -5.18 8.78 4.21
C PRO A 477 -5.53 10.27 4.28
N LEU A 478 -6.08 10.83 3.19
CA LEU A 478 -6.38 12.26 2.97
C LEU A 478 -5.16 13.14 2.67
N ILE A 479 -3.99 12.84 3.20
CA ILE A 479 -2.76 13.60 2.90
C ILE A 479 -2.25 13.19 1.51
N ASP A 480 -2.33 11.90 1.19
CA ASP A 480 -1.98 11.34 -0.11
C ASP A 480 -2.88 11.80 -1.27
N ILE A 481 -4.01 12.46 -0.98
CA ILE A 481 -4.92 13.08 -1.97
C ILE A 481 -4.45 14.49 -2.35
N LEU A 482 -3.64 15.16 -1.52
CA LEU A 482 -3.17 16.51 -1.81
C LEU A 482 -2.23 16.48 -3.02
N GLN A 483 -2.36 17.49 -3.88
CA GLN A 483 -1.54 17.58 -5.10
C GLN A 483 -0.13 18.07 -4.79
N HIS A 484 0.81 17.70 -5.66
CA HIS A 484 2.19 18.13 -5.56
C HIS A 484 2.35 19.64 -5.86
N SER A 485 3.15 20.34 -5.04
CA SER A 485 3.70 21.66 -5.35
C SER A 485 5.10 21.82 -4.77
N ASN A 486 6.00 22.46 -5.53
CA ASN A 486 7.30 22.89 -5.02
C ASN A 486 7.19 24.07 -4.04
N ASP A 487 6.06 24.79 -4.00
CA ASP A 487 5.74 25.72 -2.92
C ASP A 487 4.43 25.30 -2.23
N PRO A 488 4.48 24.27 -1.35
CA PRO A 488 3.28 23.79 -0.69
C PRO A 488 2.77 24.83 0.29
N ASN A 489 1.44 24.95 0.40
CA ASN A 489 0.77 25.73 1.45
C ASN A 489 0.42 24.88 2.69
N THR A 490 0.93 23.66 2.75
CA THR A 490 0.85 22.75 3.91
C THR A 490 2.23 22.37 4.42
N ILE A 491 2.31 21.95 5.67
CA ILE A 491 3.48 21.35 6.31
C ILE A 491 3.07 20.07 7.02
N LEU A 492 3.89 19.03 6.89
CA LEU A 492 3.69 17.72 7.48
C LEU A 492 4.65 17.54 8.65
N GLU A 493 4.11 17.22 9.82
CA GLU A 493 4.88 16.95 11.04
C GLU A 493 4.64 15.49 11.45
N SER A 494 5.74 14.75 11.59
CA SER A 494 5.71 13.34 11.98
C SER A 494 6.03 13.19 13.46
N TYR A 495 5.25 12.38 14.15
CA TYR A 495 5.44 11.99 15.54
C TYR A 495 5.30 10.47 15.68
N ASP A 496 5.77 9.92 16.79
CA ASP A 496 5.74 8.47 17.05
C ASP A 496 4.31 7.87 17.07
N ASP A 497 3.30 8.67 17.46
CA ASP A 497 1.90 8.20 17.60
C ASP A 497 0.97 8.73 16.50
N CYS A 498 1.34 9.81 15.82
CA CYS A 498 0.48 10.47 14.85
C CYS A 498 1.26 11.29 13.81
N VAL A 499 0.54 11.67 12.77
CA VAL A 499 0.99 12.61 11.75
C VAL A 499 0.08 13.83 11.77
N LEU A 500 0.67 15.03 11.77
CA LEU A 500 -0.07 16.30 11.71
C LEU A 500 0.14 16.96 10.36
N LEU A 501 -0.94 17.46 9.77
CA LEU A 501 -0.90 18.35 8.62
C LEU A 501 -1.37 19.73 9.07
N ARG A 502 -0.54 20.76 8.86
CA ARG A 502 -0.85 22.16 9.19
C ARG A 502 -0.80 23.05 7.96
N ALA A 503 -1.48 24.19 8.04
CA ALA A 503 -1.32 25.26 7.07
C ALA A 503 0.06 25.92 7.25
N ARG A 504 0.83 26.05 6.17
CA ARG A 504 2.17 26.68 6.19
C ARG A 504 2.09 28.21 6.09
N ARG A 505 0.95 28.72 5.67
CA ARG A 505 0.61 30.15 5.51
C ARG A 505 -0.89 30.31 5.66
N ASP A 506 -1.37 31.54 5.68
CA ASP A 506 -2.80 31.80 5.50
C ASP A 506 -3.27 31.24 4.14
N VAL A 507 -4.39 30.52 4.13
CA VAL A 507 -5.00 29.91 2.94
C VAL A 507 -6.46 30.33 2.84
N GLY A 508 -6.81 31.01 1.74
CA GLY A 508 -8.15 31.53 1.50
C GLY A 508 -9.20 30.44 1.26
N VAL A 509 -10.47 30.80 1.46
CA VAL A 509 -11.61 29.93 1.10
C VAL A 509 -11.60 29.64 -0.40
N GLY A 510 -11.74 28.37 -0.77
CA GLY A 510 -11.71 27.90 -2.15
C GLY A 510 -10.31 27.62 -2.69
N GLU A 511 -9.23 27.96 -1.97
CA GLU A 511 -7.88 27.54 -2.35
C GLU A 511 -7.70 26.03 -2.15
N GLU A 512 -6.94 25.43 -3.06
CA GLU A 512 -6.49 24.04 -2.98
C GLU A 512 -5.29 23.93 -2.04
N LEU A 513 -5.25 22.84 -1.28
CA LEU A 513 -4.17 22.48 -0.40
C LEU A 513 -3.18 21.61 -1.18
N PHE A 514 -1.94 22.08 -1.19
CA PHE A 514 -0.82 21.44 -1.86
C PHE A 514 0.16 20.92 -0.83
N HIS A 515 0.70 19.75 -1.13
CA HIS A 515 1.79 19.14 -0.39
C HIS A 515 3.00 18.94 -1.30
N ARG A 516 4.19 18.76 -0.71
CA ARG A 516 5.38 18.45 -1.50
C ARG A 516 5.69 16.96 -1.32
N TYR A 517 5.51 16.19 -2.39
CA TYR A 517 5.90 14.77 -2.43
C TYR A 517 7.42 14.63 -2.28
N GLN A 518 8.17 14.93 -3.33
CA GLN A 518 9.62 15.07 -3.27
C GLN A 518 9.99 16.43 -3.80
N GLU A 519 11.16 16.95 -3.44
CA GLU A 519 11.66 18.14 -4.11
C GLU A 519 12.01 17.79 -5.55
N GLU A 520 11.38 18.47 -6.50
CA GLU A 520 11.67 18.28 -7.92
C GLU A 520 12.96 19.03 -8.26
N ASN A 521 14.08 18.33 -8.19
CA ASN A 521 15.34 18.81 -8.70
C ASN A 521 16.18 17.61 -9.19
N ASP A 522 17.14 17.87 -10.08
CA ASP A 522 17.99 16.82 -10.66
C ASP A 522 18.83 16.07 -9.63
N ASP A 523 19.01 16.64 -8.43
CA ASP A 523 19.80 16.06 -7.33
C ASP A 523 18.97 15.13 -6.42
N VAL A 524 17.63 15.21 -6.47
CA VAL A 524 16.70 14.44 -5.62
C VAL A 524 15.90 13.47 -6.48
N ILE A 525 15.07 13.98 -7.39
CA ILE A 525 14.33 13.17 -8.35
C ILE A 525 14.25 13.88 -9.70
N PRO A 526 15.03 13.43 -10.70
CA PRO A 526 14.97 13.99 -12.04
C PRO A 526 13.56 13.88 -12.65
N PRO A 527 13.15 14.80 -13.54
CA PRO A 527 11.80 14.83 -14.09
C PRO A 527 11.33 13.51 -14.74
N HIS A 528 12.24 12.78 -15.40
CA HIS A 528 11.91 11.49 -16.01
C HIS A 528 11.56 10.42 -14.97
N LYS A 529 12.28 10.38 -13.84
CA LYS A 529 11.98 9.50 -12.70
C LYS A 529 10.71 9.92 -11.98
N PHE A 530 10.48 11.23 -11.87
CA PHE A 530 9.24 11.75 -11.31
C PHE A 530 8.03 11.26 -12.13
N PHE A 531 8.12 11.38 -13.46
CA PHE A 531 7.08 10.88 -14.37
C PHE A 531 6.85 9.38 -14.22
N THR A 532 7.88 8.55 -14.35
CA THR A 532 7.73 7.09 -14.32
C THR A 532 7.24 6.58 -12.97
N ARG A 533 7.52 7.30 -11.88
CA ARG A 533 7.06 6.97 -10.52
C ARG A 533 5.67 7.48 -10.18
N TYR A 534 5.31 8.70 -10.58
CA TYR A 534 4.04 9.33 -10.19
C TYR A 534 2.97 9.28 -11.28
N GLY A 535 3.35 8.99 -12.53
CA GLY A 535 2.44 9.02 -13.68
C GLY A 535 2.05 10.43 -14.13
N PHE A 536 2.80 11.46 -13.74
CA PHE A 536 2.59 12.84 -14.21
C PHE A 536 3.89 13.66 -14.21
N ILE A 537 3.91 14.76 -14.96
CA ILE A 537 5.01 15.72 -14.98
C ILE A 537 4.53 16.99 -14.26
N PRO A 538 5.25 17.50 -13.24
CA PRO A 538 4.87 18.74 -12.57
C PRO A 538 4.66 19.91 -13.53
N GLY A 539 3.55 20.63 -13.36
CA GLY A 539 3.17 21.75 -14.22
C GLY A 539 2.52 21.36 -15.56
N VAL A 540 2.52 20.09 -15.94
CA VAL A 540 1.83 19.59 -17.14
C VAL A 540 0.41 19.19 -16.76
N LYS A 541 -0.58 19.78 -17.45
CA LYS A 541 -2.00 19.50 -17.22
C LYS A 541 -2.60 18.49 -18.18
N GLU A 542 -1.91 18.08 -19.23
CA GLU A 542 -2.42 17.11 -20.21
C GLU A 542 -2.05 15.68 -19.77
N PRO A 543 -2.84 14.64 -20.12
CA PRO A 543 -2.46 13.27 -19.84
C PRO A 543 -1.14 12.97 -20.55
N ILE A 544 -0.24 12.20 -19.92
CA ILE A 544 1.12 12.07 -20.46
C ILE A 544 1.11 11.32 -21.79
N ASP A 545 0.23 10.32 -21.93
CA ASP A 545 0.10 9.61 -23.20
C ASP A 545 -0.37 10.55 -24.34
N GLU A 546 -1.27 11.49 -24.07
CA GLU A 546 -1.70 12.51 -25.04
C GLU A 546 -0.59 13.52 -25.34
N LEU A 547 0.13 13.99 -24.32
CA LEU A 547 1.26 14.90 -24.48
C LEU A 547 2.34 14.28 -25.36
N LEU A 548 2.72 13.02 -25.10
CA LEU A 548 3.77 12.33 -25.85
C LEU A 548 3.33 12.01 -27.29
N LYS A 549 2.06 11.65 -27.50
CA LYS A 549 1.51 11.48 -28.85
C LYS A 549 1.51 12.76 -29.67
N GLY A 550 1.38 13.93 -29.04
CA GLY A 550 1.46 15.22 -29.71
C GLY A 550 2.89 15.67 -30.04
N ALA A 551 3.91 15.06 -29.42
CA ALA A 551 5.32 15.37 -29.64
C ALA A 551 5.97 14.52 -30.75
N LEU A 552 5.37 13.37 -31.09
CA LEU A 552 5.73 12.48 -32.20
C LEU A 552 5.08 12.95 -33.50
#